data_AF-A0A929TDR1-F1
#
_entry.id   AF-A0A929TDR1-F1
#
_cell.length_a   1.000
_cell.length_b   1.000
_cell.length_c   1.000
_cell.angle_alpha   90.00
_cell.angle_beta   90.00
_cell.angle_gamma   90.00
#
_symmetry.space_group_name_H-M   'P 1'
#
loop_
_entity.id
_entity.type
_entity.pdbx_description
1 polymer ?
#
loop_
_entity_poly.entity_id
_entity_poly.type
_entity_poly.pdbx_seq_one_letter_code
_entity_poly.pdbx_strand_id
1 'polypeptide(L)' 'MKKDKMTFALAFCNRGFMPGELIYAAREEMGKAVKDAGFDYIAMDPEATRFGGIETREEGALYAEWLKKHQGQYDGVIFS' A
#
# COMPACT_ATOMS: atom_id res chain seq x y z
N MET A 1 10.23 -25.62 8.48
CA MET A 1 9.75 -24.94 7.27
C MET A 1 10.38 -23.56 7.24
N LYS A 2 11.03 -23.15 6.14
CA LYS A 2 11.44 -21.75 5.99
C LYS A 2 10.15 -20.91 6.03
N LYS A 3 10.07 -19.94 6.93
CA LYS A 3 8.99 -18.96 6.92
C LYS A 3 9.13 -18.21 5.59
N ASP A 4 8.04 -18.08 4.84
CA ASP A 4 8.03 -17.25 3.64
C ASP A 4 8.48 -15.83 4.02
N LYS A 5 9.03 -15.11 3.04
CA LYS A 5 9.56 -13.76 3.26
C LYS A 5 8.43 -12.88 3.81
N MET A 6 8.65 -12.25 4.96
CA MET A 6 7.61 -11.44 5.61
C MET A 6 7.14 -10.35 4.65
N THR A 7 5.83 -10.27 4.45
CA THR A 7 5.21 -9.49 3.39
C THR A 7 4.27 -8.44 3.98
N PHE A 8 4.38 -7.18 3.54
CA PHE A 8 3.54 -6.09 4.01
C PHE A 8 2.53 -5.64 2.95
N ALA A 9 1.31 -5.34 3.36
CA ALA A 9 0.37 -4.59 2.53
C ALA A 9 0.64 -3.09 2.69
N LEU A 10 0.90 -2.39 1.58
CA LEU A 10 1.18 -0.95 1.60
C LEU A 10 -0.09 -0.14 1.32
N ALA A 11 -0.41 0.75 2.25
CA ALA A 11 -1.47 1.74 2.15
C ALA A 11 -0.86 3.12 1.92
N PHE A 12 -1.16 3.74 0.77
CA PHE A 12 -0.68 5.08 0.45
C PHE A 12 -1.77 6.09 0.75
N CYS A 13 -1.60 6.92 1.76
CA CYS A 13 -2.60 7.89 2.15
C CYS A 13 -2.22 9.29 1.68
N ASN A 14 -3.22 10.06 1.27
CA ASN A 14 -3.05 11.47 0.94
C ASN A 14 -3.93 12.35 1.84
N ARG A 15 -3.59 13.64 1.92
CA ARG A 15 -4.50 14.67 2.46
C ARG A 15 -4.90 15.57 1.30
N GLY A 16 -6.16 15.99 1.22
CA GLY A 16 -6.66 16.76 0.07
C GLY A 16 -6.05 18.14 -0.19
N PHE A 17 -5.13 18.59 0.67
CA PHE A 17 -4.32 19.79 0.43
C PHE A 17 -2.89 19.50 -0.05
N MET A 18 -2.48 18.23 -0.08
CA MET A 18 -1.19 17.78 -0.59
C MET A 18 -1.31 17.43 -2.08
N PRO A 19 -0.28 17.73 -2.91
CA PRO A 19 -0.28 17.35 -4.32
C PRO A 19 -0.35 15.81 -4.46
N GLY A 20 -1.39 15.32 -5.11
CA GLY A 20 -1.65 13.88 -5.22
C GLY A 20 -0.60 13.13 -6.04
N GLU A 21 0.10 13.82 -6.94
CA GLU A 21 1.18 13.25 -7.77
C GLU A 21 2.37 12.77 -6.92
N LEU A 22 2.54 13.29 -5.70
CA LEU A 22 3.58 12.84 -4.77
C LEU A 22 3.37 11.39 -4.31
N ILE A 23 2.15 10.86 -4.45
CA ILE A 23 1.86 9.46 -4.13
C ILE A 23 2.66 8.51 -5.04
N TYR A 24 2.91 8.87 -6.31
CA TYR A 24 3.73 8.03 -7.18
C TYR A 24 5.16 7.84 -6.63
N ALA A 25 5.78 8.93 -6.18
CA ALA A 25 7.09 8.88 -5.54
C ALA A 25 7.04 8.07 -4.23
N ALA A 26 6.02 8.30 -3.38
CA ALA A 26 5.85 7.52 -2.15
C ALA A 26 5.74 6.01 -2.41
N ARG A 27 5.06 5.60 -3.49
CA ARG A 27 4.93 4.20 -3.90
C ARG A 27 6.27 3.57 -4.26
N GLU A 28 7.08 4.27 -5.04
CA GLU A 28 8.42 3.82 -5.41
C GLU A 28 9.35 3.74 -4.19
N GLU A 29 9.39 4.80 -3.38
CA GLU A 29 10.28 4.91 -2.23
C GLU A 29 9.94 3.90 -1.13
N MET A 30 8.65 3.73 -0.79
CA MET A 30 8.21 2.77 0.22
C MET A 30 8.43 1.33 -0.25
N GLY A 31 8.09 1.03 -1.51
CA GLY A 31 8.34 -0.29 -2.08
C GLY A 31 9.82 -0.65 -2.06
N LYS A 32 10.69 0.32 -2.41
CA LYS A 32 12.14 0.17 -2.32
C LYS A 32 12.61 -0.03 -0.89
N ALA A 33 12.16 0.79 0.06
CA ALA A 33 12.55 0.70 1.46
C ALA A 33 12.21 -0.68 2.07
N VAL A 34 11.02 -1.21 1.76
CA VAL A 34 10.60 -2.55 2.23
C VAL A 34 11.47 -3.65 1.63
N LYS A 35 11.76 -3.58 0.33
CA LYS A 35 12.63 -4.56 -0.34
C LYS A 35 14.07 -4.49 0.17
N ASP A 36 14.62 -3.29 0.35
CA ASP A 36 15.98 -3.04 0.87
C ASP A 36 16.13 -3.54 2.31
N ALA A 37 15.05 -3.46 3.12
CA ALA A 37 14.98 -4.02 4.46
C ALA A 37 14.88 -5.56 4.50
N GLY A 38 14.85 -6.24 3.34
CA GLY A 38 14.81 -7.70 3.26
C GLY A 38 13.40 -8.30 3.38
N PHE A 39 12.35 -7.50 3.16
CA PHE A 39 10.95 -7.93 3.18
C PHE A 39 10.34 -7.97 1.78
N ASP A 40 9.08 -8.37 1.67
CA ASP A 40 8.27 -8.24 0.46
C ASP A 40 7.04 -7.35 0.71
N TYR A 41 6.34 -6.98 -0.36
CA TYR A 41 5.11 -6.21 -0.24
C TYR A 41 4.09 -6.52 -1.33
N ILE A 42 2.83 -6.23 -1.01
CA ILE A 42 1.72 -6.12 -1.95
C ILE A 42 1.12 -4.71 -1.85
N ALA A 43 0.59 -4.21 -2.96
CA ALA A 43 -0.07 -2.91 -3.00
C ALA A 43 -1.27 -2.98 -3.95
N MET A 44 -2.33 -2.23 -3.64
CA MET A 44 -3.49 -2.06 -4.52
C MET A 44 -3.05 -1.40 -5.82
N ASP A 45 -3.72 -1.73 -6.94
CA ASP A 45 -3.46 -1.11 -8.24
C ASP A 45 -3.44 0.43 -8.14
N PRO A 46 -2.41 1.14 -8.64
CA PRO A 46 -2.38 2.60 -8.62
C PRO A 46 -3.53 3.26 -9.38
N GLU A 47 -4.22 2.57 -10.28
CA GLU A 47 -5.39 3.09 -11.00
C GLU A 47 -6.72 2.87 -10.26
N ALA A 48 -6.71 2.13 -9.14
CA ALA A 48 -7.93 1.86 -8.37
C ALA A 48 -8.50 3.10 -7.66
N THR A 49 -7.68 4.13 -7.46
CA THR A 49 -8.05 5.41 -6.84
C THR A 49 -7.29 6.56 -7.50
N ARG A 50 -7.63 7.80 -7.15
CA ARG A 50 -6.94 8.96 -7.69
C ARG A 50 -5.45 8.94 -7.26
N PHE A 51 -4.55 8.91 -8.25
CA PHE A 51 -3.10 8.80 -8.05
C PHE A 51 -2.64 7.56 -7.26
N GLY A 52 -3.52 6.57 -7.06
CA GLY A 52 -3.25 5.39 -6.23
C GLY A 52 -3.17 5.68 -4.74
N GLY A 53 -3.72 6.82 -4.29
CA GLY A 53 -3.78 7.22 -2.88
C GLY A 53 -5.15 6.98 -2.24
N ILE A 54 -5.19 6.95 -0.92
CA ILE A 54 -6.40 6.87 -0.09
C ILE A 54 -6.57 8.23 0.60
N GLU A 55 -7.59 8.97 0.20
CA GLU A 55 -7.90 10.30 0.71
C GLU A 55 -9.33 10.39 1.26
N THR A 56 -10.27 9.67 0.65
CA THR A 56 -11.69 9.65 1.05
C THR A 56 -12.07 8.40 1.83
N ARG A 57 -13.27 8.44 2.43
CA ARG A 57 -13.85 7.26 3.12
C ARG A 57 -14.14 6.14 2.14
N GLU A 58 -14.59 6.49 0.94
CA GLU A 58 -14.92 5.56 -0.14
C GLU A 58 -13.66 4.83 -0.61
N GLU A 59 -12.53 5.55 -0.77
CA GLU A 59 -11.24 4.96 -1.11
C GLU A 59 -10.70 4.06 0.02
N GLY A 60 -10.93 4.47 1.27
CA GLY A 60 -10.61 3.62 2.44
C GLY A 60 -11.40 2.31 2.45
N ALA A 61 -12.68 2.35 2.06
CA ALA A 61 -13.50 1.15 1.92
C ALA A 61 -13.02 0.25 0.77
N LEU A 62 -12.60 0.84 -0.36
CA LEU A 62 -11.99 0.09 -1.46
C LEU A 62 -10.71 -0.63 -1.01
N TYR A 63 -9.84 0.04 -0.28
CA TYR A 63 -8.61 -0.58 0.26
C TYR A 63 -8.92 -1.67 1.27
N ALA A 64 -9.93 -1.49 2.13
CA ALA A 64 -10.36 -2.52 3.08
C ALA A 64 -10.86 -3.80 2.37
N GLU A 65 -11.65 -3.66 1.30
CA GLU A 65 -12.10 -4.79 0.48
C GLU A 65 -10.94 -5.45 -0.27
N TRP A 66 -9.98 -4.65 -0.76
CA TRP A 66 -8.75 -5.18 -1.37
C TRP A 66 -7.93 -5.99 -0.36
N LEU A 67 -7.69 -5.47 0.85
CA LEU A 67 -7.02 -6.19 1.94
C LEU A 67 -7.72 -7.51 2.26
N LYS A 68 -9.04 -7.49 2.37
CA LYS A 68 -9.84 -8.69 2.66
C LYS A 68 -9.64 -9.78 1.61
N LYS A 69 -9.57 -9.42 0.33
CA LYS A 69 -9.29 -10.36 -0.78
C LYS A 69 -7.88 -10.95 -0.75
N HIS A 70 -6.92 -10.27 -0.09
CA HIS A 70 -5.53 -10.68 0.01
C HIS A 70 -5.19 -11.22 1.42
N GLN A 71 -6.18 -11.54 2.25
CA GLN A 71 -5.95 -12.13 3.56
C GLN A 71 -5.11 -13.41 3.46
N GLY A 72 -4.10 -13.51 4.33
CA GLY A 72 -3.13 -14.60 4.32
C GLY A 72 -1.94 -14.40 3.37
N GLN A 73 -1.93 -13.34 2.55
CA GLN A 73 -0.78 -13.00 1.68
C GLN A 73 0.17 -11.97 2.30
N TYR A 74 -0.22 -11.35 3.42
CA TYR A 74 0.56 -10.34 4.11
C TYR A 74 0.54 -10.59 5.63
N ASP A 75 1.61 -10.18 6.31
CA ASP A 75 1.83 -10.33 7.75
C ASP A 75 1.50 -9.04 8.53
N GLY A 76 1.42 -7.90 7.84
CA GLY A 76 1.13 -6.60 8.43
C GLY A 76 0.78 -5.54 7.39
N VAL A 77 0.34 -4.38 7.85
CA VAL A 77 -0.01 -3.22 7.00
C VAL A 77 0.89 -2.05 7.38
N ILE A 78 1.44 -1.37 6.38
CA ILE A 78 2.20 -0.13 6.55
C ILE A 78 1.42 1.00 5.90
N PHE A 79 1.24 2.10 6.62
CA PHE A 79 0.62 3.33 6.11
C PHE A 79 1.71 4.38 5.86
N SER A 80 1.69 4.99 4.67
CA SER A 80 2.47 6.19 4.34
C SER A 80 1.59 7.44 4.38
#